data_AF-A0A7W0LGN2-F1
#
_entry.id   AF-A0A7W0LGN2-F1
#
_cell.length_a   1.000
_cell.length_b   1.000
_cell.length_c   1.000
_cell.angle_alpha   90.00
_cell.angle_beta   90.00
_cell.angle_gamma   90.00
#
_symmetry.space_group_name_H-M   'P 1'
#
loop_
_entity.id
_entity.type
_entity.pdbx_description
1 polymer ?
#
loop_
_entity_poly.entity_id
_entity_poly.type
_entity_poly.pdbx_seq_one_letter_code
_entity_poly.pdbx_strand_id
1 'polypeptide(L)'
;MRGFFPRERAGEDSWQWMGTDAAWTVINTTSRAIVATLGAELSAVSQSRRLDLRLDGRQIQSVVVGQSRRTYELGPVSLTPGPHDLTFHAVETPTAPGDVTRNGDRRALSFAFGTWNWTVMDQQR
;
A
#
# COMPACT_ATOMS: atom_id res chain seq x y z
N MET A 1 -3.69 9.54 5.96
CA MET A 1 -3.96 8.18 5.45
C MET A 1 -5.41 7.83 5.78
N ARG A 2 -6.10 7.07 4.93
CA ARG A 2 -7.50 6.63 5.11
C ARG A 2 -7.66 5.18 4.64
N GLY A 3 -8.68 4.47 5.14
CA GLY A 3 -8.96 3.07 4.77
C GLY A 3 -8.06 2.01 5.43
N PHE A 4 -7.17 2.43 6.34
CA PHE A 4 -6.37 1.54 7.17
C PHE A 4 -7.02 1.31 8.53
N PHE A 5 -6.92 0.09 9.03
CA PHE A 5 -7.23 -0.26 10.42
C PHE A 5 -6.12 0.25 11.37
N PRO A 6 -6.36 0.30 12.69
CA PRO A 6 -5.34 0.67 13.66
C PRO A 6 -4.05 -0.15 13.50
N ARG A 7 -2.92 0.49 13.78
CA ARG A 7 -1.59 -0.14 13.71
C ARG A 7 -1.45 -1.23 14.77
N GLU A 8 -0.95 -2.38 14.34
CA GLU A 8 -0.66 -3.56 15.15
C GLU A 8 0.85 -3.75 15.31
N ARG A 9 1.23 -4.53 16.34
CA ARG A 9 2.61 -4.85 16.65
C ARG A 9 2.76 -6.28 17.16
N ALA A 10 3.89 -6.90 16.84
CA ALA A 10 4.34 -8.16 17.43
C ALA A 10 5.87 -8.17 17.53
N GLY A 11 6.41 -8.01 18.74
CA GLY A 11 7.85 -7.78 18.92
C GLY A 11 8.29 -6.48 18.24
N GLU A 12 9.33 -6.55 17.41
CA GLU A 12 9.84 -5.43 16.60
C GLU A 12 8.98 -5.14 15.35
N ASP A 13 8.09 -6.07 14.97
CA ASP A 13 7.24 -5.91 13.80
C ASP A 13 6.05 -4.98 14.07
N SER A 14 5.76 -4.11 13.11
CA SER A 14 4.59 -3.22 13.14
C SER A 14 3.96 -3.10 11.76
N TRP A 15 2.63 -3.14 11.69
CA TRP A 15 1.91 -3.02 10.42
C TRP A 15 0.54 -2.36 10.57
N GLN A 16 -0.04 -1.90 9.46
CA GLN A 16 -1.45 -1.49 9.37
C GLN A 16 -2.14 -2.33 8.32
N TRP A 17 -3.30 -2.89 8.66
CA TRP A 17 -4.13 -3.60 7.69
C TRP A 17 -4.97 -2.63 6.86
N MET A 18 -5.27 -3.00 5.63
CA MET A 18 -6.34 -2.42 4.82
C MET A 18 -7.39 -3.47 4.44
N GLY A 19 -8.61 -3.00 4.14
CA GLY A 19 -9.67 -3.80 3.52
C GLY A 19 -9.56 -3.77 2.00
N THR A 20 -10.62 -3.36 1.31
CA THR A 20 -10.62 -3.25 -0.17
C THR A 20 -9.80 -2.05 -0.65
N ASP A 21 -10.03 -0.88 -0.05
CA ASP A 21 -9.43 0.38 -0.48
C ASP A 21 -8.74 1.06 0.68
N ALA A 22 -7.55 1.60 0.41
CA ALA A 22 -6.86 2.51 1.29
C ALA A 22 -6.16 3.60 0.48
N ALA A 23 -5.91 4.75 1.09
CA ALA A 23 -5.29 5.86 0.39
C ALA A 23 -4.37 6.72 1.27
N TRP A 24 -3.33 7.22 0.64
CA TRP A 24 -2.39 8.19 1.18
C TRP A 24 -2.49 9.50 0.40
N THR A 25 -2.55 10.62 1.11
CA THR A 25 -2.24 11.92 0.52
C THR A 25 -0.72 12.04 0.46
N VAL A 26 -0.16 12.07 -0.73
CA VAL A 26 1.27 12.31 -0.97
C VAL A 26 1.43 13.75 -1.45
N ILE A 27 2.46 14.45 -0.98
CA ILE A 27 2.65 15.86 -1.29
C ILE A 27 4.04 16.03 -1.88
N ASN A 28 4.11 16.48 -3.14
CA ASN A 28 5.35 16.99 -3.69
C ASN A 28 5.52 18.45 -3.24
N THR A 29 6.46 18.68 -2.34
CA THR A 29 6.76 20.01 -1.76
C THR A 29 7.77 20.80 -2.59
N THR A 30 8.27 20.26 -3.70
CA THR A 30 9.20 20.95 -4.59
C THR A 30 8.45 21.86 -5.58
N SER A 31 9.16 22.75 -6.28
CA SER A 31 8.59 23.65 -7.29
C SER A 31 8.47 23.03 -8.68
N ARG A 32 8.86 21.77 -8.86
CA ARG A 32 8.84 21.06 -10.16
C ARG A 32 8.18 19.70 -10.03
N ALA A 33 7.76 19.13 -11.15
CA ALA A 33 7.35 17.74 -11.17
C ALA A 33 8.53 16.84 -10.77
N ILE A 34 8.25 15.80 -9.97
CA ILE A 34 9.22 14.76 -9.61
C ILE A 34 8.70 13.41 -10.09
N VAL A 35 9.62 12.45 -10.25
CA VAL A 35 9.27 11.05 -10.46
C VAL A 35 9.78 10.26 -9.28
N ALA A 36 8.92 9.47 -8.64
CA ALA A 36 9.26 8.75 -7.42
C ALA A 36 8.70 7.32 -7.42
N THR A 37 9.40 6.43 -6.72
CA THR A 37 8.96 5.05 -6.46
C THR A 37 8.79 4.87 -4.96
N LEU A 38 7.70 4.21 -4.56
CA LEU A 38 7.40 3.84 -3.19
C LEU A 38 7.91 2.42 -2.93
N GLY A 39 8.91 2.27 -2.07
CA GLY A 39 9.26 0.98 -1.48
C GLY A 39 8.37 0.71 -0.28
N ALA A 40 7.55 -0.34 -0.28
CA ALA A 40 6.68 -0.68 0.85
C ALA A 40 6.78 -2.16 1.22
N GLU A 41 6.90 -2.46 2.51
CA GLU A 41 6.76 -3.82 3.01
C GLU A 41 5.31 -4.24 3.02
N LEU A 42 4.98 -5.28 2.26
CA LEU A 42 3.61 -5.79 2.14
C LEU A 42 3.55 -7.29 2.42
N SER A 43 2.43 -7.73 2.98
CA SER A 43 1.97 -9.12 2.96
C SER A 43 0.46 -9.19 2.73
N ALA A 44 0.00 -10.25 2.07
CA ALA A 44 -1.41 -10.51 1.81
C ALA A 44 -2.00 -11.48 2.85
N VAL A 45 -3.27 -11.27 3.21
CA VAL A 45 -3.96 -12.15 4.15
C VAL A 45 -4.41 -13.45 3.46
N SER A 46 -4.09 -14.59 4.09
CA SER A 46 -4.52 -15.96 3.76
C SER A 46 -4.09 -16.54 2.40
N GLN A 47 -3.90 -15.70 1.38
CA GLN A 47 -3.50 -16.09 0.03
C GLN A 47 -2.84 -14.92 -0.69
N SER A 48 -2.13 -15.19 -1.78
CA SER A 48 -1.61 -14.13 -2.65
C SER A 48 -2.76 -13.33 -3.26
N ARG A 49 -2.62 -12.00 -3.32
CA ARG A 49 -3.65 -11.08 -3.79
C ARG A 49 -3.05 -10.01 -4.69
N ARG A 50 -3.84 -9.48 -5.60
CA ARG A 50 -3.47 -8.41 -6.51
C ARG A 50 -3.81 -7.05 -5.92
N LEU A 51 -2.81 -6.18 -5.90
CA LEU A 51 -2.89 -4.80 -5.47
C LEU A 51 -2.76 -3.89 -6.69
N ASP A 52 -3.77 -3.09 -6.95
CA ASP A 52 -3.71 -2.00 -7.92
C ASP A 52 -3.27 -0.71 -7.21
N LEU A 53 -2.22 -0.09 -7.73
CA LEU A 53 -1.78 1.25 -7.36
C LEU A 53 -2.45 2.26 -8.31
N ARG A 54 -3.10 3.27 -7.75
CA ARG A 54 -3.71 4.37 -8.52
C ARG A 54 -3.21 5.71 -8.01
N LEU A 55 -2.97 6.64 -8.94
CA LEU A 55 -2.64 8.03 -8.64
C LEU A 55 -3.73 8.92 -9.23
N ASP A 56 -4.39 9.70 -8.39
CA ASP A 56 -5.49 10.60 -8.76
C ASP A 56 -6.57 9.86 -9.59
N GLY A 57 -6.90 8.65 -9.16
CA GLY A 57 -7.89 7.77 -9.81
C GLY A 57 -7.37 6.98 -11.01
N ARG A 58 -6.19 7.30 -11.57
CA ARG A 58 -5.61 6.56 -12.70
C ARG A 58 -4.77 5.39 -12.21
N GLN A 59 -5.03 4.19 -12.71
CA GLN A 59 -4.19 3.02 -12.42
C GLN A 59 -2.78 3.20 -13.00
N ILE A 60 -1.77 2.97 -12.15
CA ILE A 60 -0.35 3.11 -12.46
C ILE A 60 0.29 1.73 -12.62
N GLN A 61 0.00 0.82 -11.68
CA GLN A 61 0.64 -0.49 -11.61
C GLN A 61 -0.33 -1.49 -10.97
N SER A 62 -0.16 -2.77 -11.29
CA SER A 62 -0.80 -3.88 -10.60
C SER A 62 0.29 -4.88 -10.18
N VAL A 63 0.28 -5.32 -8.92
CA VAL A 63 1.29 -6.25 -8.37
C VAL A 63 0.63 -7.39 -7.62
N VAL A 64 1.22 -8.59 -7.69
CA VAL A 64 0.79 -9.74 -6.88
C VAL A 64 1.59 -9.77 -5.59
N VAL A 65 0.90 -9.55 -4.47
CA VAL A 65 1.46 -9.58 -3.13
C VAL A 65 1.22 -10.96 -2.52
N GLY A 66 2.30 -11.63 -2.10
CA GLY A 66 2.26 -12.93 -1.42
C GLY A 66 2.01 -12.80 0.09
N GLN A 67 1.85 -13.95 0.75
CA GLN A 67 1.60 -14.02 2.20
C GLN A 67 2.82 -13.66 3.06
N SER A 68 4.04 -13.93 2.57
CA SER A 68 5.27 -13.55 3.25
C SER A 68 5.52 -12.05 3.11
N ARG A 69 5.85 -11.40 4.22
CA ARG A 69 6.23 -9.98 4.24
C ARG A 69 7.51 -9.79 3.42
N ARG A 70 7.47 -8.87 2.46
CA ARG A 70 8.64 -8.41 1.68
C ARG A 70 8.42 -7.02 1.14
N THR A 71 9.49 -6.36 0.72
CA THR A 71 9.41 -5.05 0.06
C THR A 71 8.96 -5.18 -1.39
N TYR A 72 8.03 -4.32 -1.79
CA TYR A 72 7.58 -4.13 -3.17
C TYR A 72 7.90 -2.71 -3.61
N GLU A 73 8.33 -2.58 -4.86
CA GLU A 73 8.53 -1.29 -5.53
C GLU A 73 7.24 -0.91 -6.26
N LEU A 74 6.61 0.17 -5.81
CA LEU A 74 5.33 0.67 -6.29
C LEU A 74 5.52 1.98 -7.06
N GLY A 75 5.21 1.99 -8.35
CA GLY A 75 5.46 3.10 -9.27
C GLY A 75 6.31 2.69 -10.47
N PRO A 76 7.06 3.63 -11.09
CA PRO A 76 7.20 5.02 -10.70
C PRO A 76 5.91 5.84 -10.87
N VAL A 77 5.75 6.90 -10.07
CA VAL A 77 4.69 7.90 -10.20
C VAL A 77 5.29 9.27 -10.51
N SER A 78 4.64 10.02 -11.41
CA SER A 78 4.98 11.42 -11.66
C SER A 78 4.07 12.31 -10.84
N LEU A 79 4.65 13.16 -9.98
CA LEU A 79 3.94 14.04 -9.06
C LEU A 79 4.26 15.49 -9.42
N THR A 80 3.26 16.25 -9.84
CA THR A 80 3.37 17.71 -9.95
C THR A 80 3.46 18.34 -8.57
N PRO A 81 3.89 19.62 -8.42
CA PRO A 81 3.85 20.30 -7.13
C PRO A 81 2.45 20.28 -6.52
N GLY A 82 2.36 19.93 -5.23
CA GLY A 82 1.09 19.87 -4.49
C GLY A 82 0.67 18.47 -4.03
N PRO A 83 -0.57 18.34 -3.50
CA PRO A 83 -1.11 17.08 -2.99
C PRO A 83 -1.66 16.19 -4.12
N HIS A 84 -1.46 14.90 -3.96
CA HIS A 84 -2.00 13.84 -4.82
C HIS A 84 -2.59 12.71 -3.99
N ASP A 85 -3.59 12.01 -4.52
CA ASP A 85 -4.21 10.85 -3.86
C ASP A 85 -3.61 9.56 -4.42
N LEU A 86 -2.80 8.89 -3.61
CA LEU A 86 -2.24 7.58 -3.91
C LEU A 86 -3.13 6.51 -3.29
N THR A 87 -3.88 5.80 -4.13
CA THR A 87 -4.84 4.77 -3.71
C THR A 87 -4.27 3.37 -3.93
N PHE A 88 -4.52 2.51 -2.96
CA PHE A 88 -4.22 1.08 -2.92
C PHE A 88 -5.54 0.32 -2.97
N HIS A 89 -5.74 -0.49 -4.01
CA HIS A 89 -6.98 -1.22 -4.22
C HIS A 89 -6.72 -2.73 -4.30
N ALA A 90 -7.34 -3.49 -3.41
CA ALA A 90 -7.35 -4.95 -3.47
C ALA A 90 -8.36 -5.42 -4.51
N VAL A 91 -7.90 -6.17 -5.51
CA VAL A 91 -8.77 -6.70 -6.57
C VAL A 91 -9.64 -7.83 -6.02
N GLU A 92 -9.07 -8.72 -5.22
CA GLU A 92 -9.81 -9.81 -4.58
C GLU A 92 -10.53 -9.33 -3.32
N THR A 93 -11.72 -9.89 -3.07
CA THR A 93 -12.54 -9.58 -1.89
C THR A 93 -11.75 -9.81 -0.58
N PRO A 94 -11.74 -8.86 0.35
CA PRO A 94 -11.06 -9.01 1.64
C PRO A 94 -11.58 -10.23 2.41
N THR A 95 -10.72 -10.87 3.19
CA THR A 95 -11.05 -12.06 4.00
C THR A 95 -10.94 -11.74 5.48
N ALA A 96 -11.89 -12.24 6.27
CA ALA A 96 -11.78 -12.19 7.72
C ALA A 96 -10.81 -13.28 8.22
N PRO A 97 -9.72 -12.93 8.93
CA PRO A 97 -8.77 -13.93 9.43
C PRO A 97 -9.41 -14.99 10.33
N GLY A 98 -10.48 -14.63 11.05
CA GLY A 98 -11.25 -15.54 11.90
C GLY A 98 -11.88 -16.70 11.13
N ASP A 99 -12.23 -16.51 9.85
CA ASP A 99 -12.80 -17.56 9.01
C ASP A 99 -11.76 -18.62 8.61
N VAL A 100 -10.47 -18.28 8.69
CA VAL A 100 -9.36 -19.16 8.29
C VAL A 100 -8.63 -19.73 9.50
N THR A 101 -8.35 -18.90 10.50
CA THR A 101 -7.52 -19.26 11.66
C THR A 101 -8.31 -19.53 12.94
N ARG A 102 -9.63 -19.28 12.94
CA ARG A 102 -10.52 -19.39 14.11
C ARG A 102 -10.08 -18.52 15.30
N ASN A 103 -9.37 -17.41 15.04
CA ASN A 103 -8.88 -16.49 16.07
C ASN A 103 -9.91 -15.42 16.52
N GLY A 104 -11.12 -15.45 15.95
CA GLY A 104 -12.20 -14.51 16.28
C GLY A 104 -12.09 -13.12 15.62
N ASP A 105 -11.05 -12.84 14.84
CA ASP A 105 -10.91 -11.58 14.11
C ASP A 105 -11.90 -11.51 12.93
N ARG A 106 -12.86 -10.60 13.03
CA ARG A 106 -13.94 -10.42 12.04
C ARG A 106 -13.67 -9.31 11.02
N ARG A 107 -12.53 -8.64 11.10
CA ARG A 107 -12.22 -7.55 10.16
C ARG A 107 -11.97 -8.13 8.78
N ALA A 108 -12.56 -7.55 7.74
CA ALA A 108 -12.33 -7.97 6.36
C ALA A 108 -11.00 -7.35 5.88
N LEU A 109 -9.93 -8.15 5.83
CA LEU A 109 -8.56 -7.70 5.56
C LEU A 109 -8.08 -8.14 4.17
N SER A 110 -7.15 -7.39 3.57
CA SER A 110 -6.49 -7.76 2.31
C SER A 110 -4.98 -7.76 2.44
N PHE A 111 -4.40 -6.61 2.80
CA PHE A 111 -2.95 -6.41 2.87
C PHE A 111 -2.54 -5.79 4.20
N ALA A 112 -1.39 -6.19 4.71
CA ALA A 112 -0.67 -5.49 5.77
C ALA A 112 0.42 -4.63 5.14
N PHE A 113 0.48 -3.36 5.55
CA PHE A 113 1.55 -2.43 5.23
C PHE A 113 2.48 -2.29 6.44
N GLY A 114 3.74 -2.68 6.26
CA GLY A 114 4.81 -2.54 7.25
C GLY A 114 5.50 -1.18 7.17
N THR A 115 6.82 -1.17 7.03
CA THR A 115 7.60 0.04 6.76
C THR A 115 7.51 0.46 5.29
N TRP A 116 7.82 1.72 5.01
CA TRP A 116 7.89 2.23 3.65
C TRP A 116 8.88 3.39 3.52
N ASN A 117 9.37 3.61 2.30
CA ASN A 117 10.24 4.72 1.94
C ASN A 117 9.93 5.21 0.52
N TRP A 118 10.33 6.44 0.23
CA TRP A 118 10.25 7.02 -1.12
C TRP A 118 11.65 7.17 -1.69
N THR A 119 11.81 6.75 -2.95
CA THR A 119 12.99 7.04 -3.75
C THR A 119 12.60 8.01 -4.86
N VAL A 120 13.19 9.21 -4.87
CA VAL A 120 12.98 10.21 -5.93
C VAL A 120 14.05 10.01 -7.00
N MET A 121 13.64 9.82 -8.25
CA MET A 121 14.57 9.74 -9.36
C MET A 121 14.99 11.15 -9.78
N ASP A 122 16.28 11.43 -9.68
CA ASP A 122 16.84 12.66 -10.25
C ASP A 122 16.69 12.63 -11.77
N GLN A 123 15.89 13.54 -12.30
CA GLN A 123 15.98 13.87 -13.72
C GLN A 123 17.27 14.67 -13.90
N GLN A 124 18.35 13.98 -14.27
CA GLN A 124 19.52 14.66 -14.82
C GLN A 124 19.03 15.49 -16.02
N ARG A 125 19.28 16.80 -15.92
CA ARG A 125 18.92 17.83 -16.90
C ARG A 125 19.64 17.62 -18.22
#